data_AF-A0A3M2DXA8-F1
#
_entry.id   AF-A0A3M2DXA8-F1
#
_cell.length_a   1.000
_cell.length_b   1.000
_cell.length_c   1.000
_cell.angle_alpha   90.00
_cell.angle_beta   90.00
_cell.angle_gamma   90.00
#
_symmetry.space_group_name_H-M   'P 1'
#
loop_
_entity.id
_entity.type
_entity.pdbx_description
1 polymer ?
#
loop_
_entity_poly.entity_id
_entity_poly.type
_entity_poly.pdbx_seq_one_letter_code
_entity_poly.pdbx_strand_id
1 'polypeptide(L)'
;MALILGVVVGQVGTKAKIFNATIDDAQIVYDAVRTVDRDIQELQNALLIAKERGPGGQAFLLGDEELTNKLEALSLQMPDLQKVYASNLYNMPDNVVANTLTFLTEADLLYKQVKEHVRKAKTEAKALAAGQQRLQKFGLPTRYGVVVDIAKGDDAKVAPVKALFVELGDPICADGKPHPEGCGSEPPTGFLYRPAELGPWGRKQLATPAGKAIPAGRLIPLGFDPSPALEALFKGGEATVAEVAYMNRIKDIDAKVEDLLTRGKDLEKKLESVAATGKRFTFFL
;
A
#
# COMPACT_ATOMS: atom_id res chain seq x y z
N MET A 1 -59.71 -39.34 -11.26
CA MET A 1 -58.46 -38.96 -11.99
C MET A 1 -58.29 -37.45 -12.22
N ALA A 2 -59.33 -36.61 -12.09
CA ALA A 2 -59.20 -35.15 -12.27
C ALA A 2 -58.35 -34.43 -11.20
N LEU A 3 -58.35 -34.92 -9.96
CA LEU A 3 -57.59 -34.32 -8.84
C LEU A 3 -56.06 -34.45 -8.97
N ILE A 4 -55.57 -35.53 -9.58
CA ILE A 4 -54.13 -35.76 -9.77
C ILE A 4 -53.57 -34.85 -10.86
N LEU A 5 -54.34 -34.62 -11.93
CA LEU A 5 -54.00 -33.66 -12.99
C LEU A 5 -53.96 -32.21 -12.47
N GLY A 6 -54.91 -31.80 -11.62
CA GLY A 6 -54.93 -30.46 -11.02
C GLY A 6 -53.72 -30.17 -10.12
N VAL A 7 -53.29 -31.14 -9.31
CA VAL A 7 -52.10 -30.99 -8.43
C VAL A 7 -50.81 -30.92 -9.25
N VAL A 8 -50.66 -31.75 -10.29
CA VAL A 8 -49.45 -31.74 -11.14
C VAL A 8 -49.37 -30.47 -11.99
N VAL A 9 -50.49 -30.00 -12.57
CA VAL A 9 -50.54 -28.75 -13.34
C VAL A 9 -50.27 -27.53 -12.43
N GLY A 10 -50.85 -27.51 -11.23
CA GLY A 10 -50.59 -26.46 -10.23
C GLY A 10 -49.13 -26.41 -9.76
N GLN A 11 -48.49 -27.57 -9.55
CA GLN A 11 -47.07 -27.64 -9.20
C GLN A 11 -46.16 -27.20 -10.35
N VAL A 12 -46.48 -27.55 -11.60
CA VAL A 12 -45.73 -27.11 -12.79
C VAL A 12 -45.88 -25.59 -13.01
N GLY A 13 -47.09 -25.05 -12.85
CA GLY A 13 -47.33 -23.60 -12.94
C GLY A 13 -46.62 -22.80 -11.86
N THR A 14 -46.60 -23.31 -10.61
CA THR A 14 -45.89 -22.67 -9.49
C THR A 14 -44.37 -22.66 -9.73
N LYS A 15 -43.80 -23.78 -10.21
CA LYS A 15 -42.37 -23.87 -10.56
C LYS A 15 -42.00 -22.96 -11.75
N ALA A 16 -42.85 -22.86 -12.77
CA ALA A 16 -42.63 -21.96 -13.90
C ALA A 16 -42.72 -20.48 -13.47
N LYS A 17 -43.63 -20.13 -12.57
CA LYS A 17 -43.75 -18.77 -12.01
C LYS A 17 -42.51 -18.38 -11.20
N ILE A 18 -42.04 -19.26 -10.31
CA ILE A 18 -40.82 -19.02 -9.53
C ILE A 18 -39.61 -18.91 -10.48
N PHE A 19 -39.49 -19.78 -11.47
CA PHE A 19 -38.41 -19.72 -12.45
C PHE A 19 -38.39 -18.40 -13.24
N ASN A 20 -39.55 -17.91 -13.69
CA ASN A 20 -39.63 -16.63 -14.40
C ASN A 20 -39.32 -15.44 -13.46
N ALA A 21 -39.76 -15.49 -12.20
CA ALA A 21 -39.43 -14.48 -11.21
C ALA A 21 -37.92 -14.48 -10.90
N THR A 22 -37.26 -15.65 -10.85
CA THR A 22 -35.80 -15.77 -10.71
C THR A 22 -35.06 -15.12 -11.88
N ILE A 23 -35.55 -15.24 -13.11
CA ILE A 23 -34.95 -14.57 -14.28
C ILE A 23 -35.08 -13.06 -14.16
N ASP A 24 -36.26 -12.54 -13.79
CA ASP A 24 -36.48 -11.11 -13.63
C ASP A 24 -35.65 -10.53 -12.47
N ASP A 25 -35.55 -11.26 -11.37
CA ASP A 25 -34.77 -10.89 -10.19
C ASP A 25 -33.25 -11.02 -10.39
N ALA A 26 -32.80 -11.85 -11.33
CA ALA A 26 -31.39 -11.92 -11.72
C ALA A 26 -30.87 -10.58 -12.23
N GLN A 27 -31.73 -9.77 -12.87
CA GLN A 27 -31.38 -8.42 -13.29
C GLN A 27 -31.12 -7.50 -12.09
N ILE A 28 -31.91 -7.61 -11.01
CA ILE A 28 -31.71 -6.81 -9.79
C ILE A 28 -30.33 -7.11 -9.17
N VAL A 29 -29.96 -8.40 -9.13
CA VAL A 29 -28.66 -8.83 -8.61
C VAL A 29 -27.52 -8.39 -9.54
N TYR A 30 -27.72 -8.51 -10.86
CA TYR A 30 -26.78 -8.03 -11.86
C TYR A 30 -26.50 -6.53 -11.73
N ASP A 31 -27.54 -5.70 -11.62
CA ASP A 31 -27.39 -4.24 -11.52
C ASP A 31 -26.65 -3.84 -10.23
N ALA A 32 -26.88 -4.57 -9.13
CA ALA A 32 -26.15 -4.37 -7.88
C ALA A 32 -24.66 -4.71 -8.03
N VAL A 33 -24.34 -5.86 -8.63
CA VAL A 33 -22.95 -6.28 -8.90
C VAL A 33 -22.25 -5.28 -9.82
N ARG A 34 -22.93 -4.85 -10.89
CA ARG A 34 -22.39 -3.89 -11.86
C ARG A 34 -22.12 -2.52 -11.26
N THR A 35 -22.97 -2.07 -10.33
CA THR A 35 -22.74 -0.82 -9.60
C THR A 35 -21.44 -0.92 -8.78
N VAL A 36 -21.26 -2.02 -8.06
CA VAL A 36 -20.05 -2.28 -7.27
C VAL A 36 -18.81 -2.40 -8.17
N ASP A 37 -18.89 -3.13 -9.29
CA ASP A 37 -17.78 -3.29 -10.23
C ASP A 37 -17.31 -1.94 -10.77
N ARG A 38 -18.24 -1.06 -11.18
CA ARG A 38 -17.92 0.32 -11.61
C ARG A 38 -17.18 1.10 -10.52
N ASP A 39 -17.68 1.07 -9.29
CA ASP A 39 -17.05 1.78 -8.17
C ASP A 39 -15.63 1.23 -7.89
N ILE A 40 -15.41 -0.08 -8.06
CA ILE A 40 -14.08 -0.70 -7.94
C ILE A 40 -13.18 -0.33 -9.14
N GLN A 41 -13.71 -0.17 -10.35
CA GLN A 41 -12.94 0.34 -11.50
C GLN A 41 -12.48 1.79 -11.26
N GLU A 42 -13.33 2.63 -10.67
CA GLU A 42 -12.94 3.99 -10.28
C GLU A 42 -11.82 3.99 -9.22
N LEU A 43 -11.87 3.07 -8.26
CA LEU A 43 -10.79 2.82 -7.31
C LEU A 43 -9.49 2.41 -8.02
N GLN A 44 -9.56 1.45 -8.93
CA GLN A 44 -8.40 1.00 -9.71
C GLN A 44 -7.76 2.15 -10.47
N ASN A 45 -8.55 2.99 -11.13
CA ASN A 45 -8.05 4.15 -11.86
C ASN A 45 -7.34 5.14 -10.93
N ALA A 46 -7.89 5.42 -9.75
CA ALA A 46 -7.25 6.28 -8.77
C ALA A 46 -5.89 5.71 -8.29
N LEU A 47 -5.82 4.40 -8.08
CA LEU A 47 -4.59 3.71 -7.67
C LEU A 47 -3.55 3.68 -8.78
N LEU A 48 -3.94 3.41 -10.03
CA LEU A 48 -3.03 3.41 -11.19
C LEU A 48 -2.37 4.79 -11.38
N ILE A 49 -3.18 5.86 -11.38
CA ILE A 49 -2.67 7.22 -11.49
C ILE A 49 -1.68 7.51 -10.35
N ALA A 50 -1.95 7.05 -9.13
CA ALA A 50 -1.02 7.22 -8.02
C ALA A 50 0.28 6.42 -8.15
N LYS A 51 0.23 5.19 -8.71
CA LYS A 51 1.43 4.40 -9.02
C LYS A 51 2.30 5.08 -10.08
N GLU A 52 1.68 5.65 -11.10
CA GLU A 52 2.37 6.38 -12.17
C GLU A 52 3.11 7.62 -11.65
N ARG A 53 2.57 8.28 -10.61
CA ARG A 53 3.25 9.41 -9.95
C ARG A 53 4.44 8.99 -9.08
N GLY A 54 4.51 7.73 -8.65
CA GLY A 54 5.55 7.29 -7.72
C GLY A 54 6.85 6.84 -8.38
N PRO A 55 7.80 6.34 -7.57
CA PRO A 55 9.14 6.00 -8.03
C PRO A 55 9.11 5.00 -9.19
N GLY A 56 9.73 5.37 -10.30
CA GLY A 56 9.76 4.54 -11.52
C GLY A 56 8.39 4.33 -12.18
N GLY A 57 7.36 5.07 -11.78
CA GLY A 57 5.99 4.95 -12.30
C GLY A 57 5.29 3.62 -11.97
N GLN A 58 5.77 2.89 -10.95
CA GLN A 58 5.29 1.55 -10.62
C GLN A 58 4.98 1.35 -9.13
N ALA A 59 5.16 2.37 -8.29
CA ALA A 59 5.04 2.27 -6.85
C ALA A 59 4.25 3.45 -6.28
N PHE A 60 3.67 3.29 -5.09
CA PHE A 60 2.94 4.36 -4.42
C PHE A 60 3.91 5.34 -3.74
N LEU A 61 3.57 6.64 -3.80
CA LEU A 61 4.24 7.66 -3.00
C LEU A 61 3.84 7.52 -1.53
N LEU A 62 4.81 7.71 -0.64
CA LEU A 62 4.55 7.75 0.80
C LEU A 62 3.75 9.01 1.16
N GLY A 63 2.59 8.82 1.79
CA GLY A 63 1.76 9.94 2.24
C GLY A 63 1.18 10.77 1.09
N ASP A 64 0.82 10.11 -0.03
CA ASP A 64 0.25 10.76 -1.20
C ASP A 64 -1.09 11.44 -0.86
N GLU A 65 -1.05 12.77 -0.68
CA GLU A 65 -2.23 13.59 -0.39
C GLU A 65 -3.20 13.61 -1.58
N GLU A 66 -2.70 13.58 -2.81
CA GLU A 66 -3.52 13.61 -4.01
C GLU A 66 -4.34 12.31 -4.12
N LEU A 67 -3.70 11.16 -3.92
CA LEU A 67 -4.39 9.87 -3.82
C LEU A 67 -5.41 9.88 -2.67
N THR A 68 -5.00 10.37 -1.49
CA THR A 68 -5.89 10.40 -0.31
C THR A 68 -7.16 11.22 -0.57
N ASN A 69 -7.01 12.39 -1.19
CA ASN A 69 -8.14 13.25 -1.55
C ASN A 69 -8.98 12.63 -2.67
N LYS A 70 -8.35 11.97 -3.66
CA LYS A 70 -9.06 11.28 -4.72
C LYS A 70 -9.92 10.14 -4.18
N LEU A 71 -9.37 9.32 -3.29
CA LEU A 71 -10.08 8.22 -2.64
C LEU A 71 -11.22 8.72 -1.74
N GLU A 72 -11.05 9.86 -1.07
CA GLU A 72 -12.12 10.48 -0.28
C GLU A 72 -13.27 10.98 -1.15
N ALA A 73 -12.96 11.52 -2.33
CA ALA A 73 -13.95 12.03 -3.26
C ALA A 73 -14.76 10.93 -3.96
N LEU A 74 -14.32 9.66 -3.90
CA LEU A 74 -15.07 8.54 -4.44
C LEU A 74 -16.32 8.27 -3.58
N SER A 75 -17.49 8.34 -4.21
CA SER A 75 -18.76 8.05 -3.55
C SER A 75 -19.01 6.54 -3.49
N LEU A 76 -18.15 5.81 -2.78
CA LEU A 76 -18.27 4.36 -2.59
C LEU A 76 -19.48 4.04 -1.72
N GLN A 77 -20.55 3.56 -2.36
CA GLN A 77 -21.79 3.21 -1.68
C GLN A 77 -22.21 1.81 -2.06
N MET A 78 -22.39 0.96 -1.05
CA MET A 78 -22.95 -0.35 -1.26
C MET A 78 -24.39 -0.22 -1.80
N PRO A 79 -24.76 -1.03 -2.81
CA PRO A 79 -26.13 -1.10 -3.26
C PRO A 79 -27.06 -1.58 -2.15
N ASP A 80 -28.36 -1.36 -2.33
CA ASP A 80 -29.38 -1.81 -1.38
C ASP A 80 -29.43 -3.34 -1.29
N LEU A 81 -28.70 -3.89 -0.32
CA LEU A 81 -28.61 -5.32 -0.10
C LEU A 81 -29.96 -5.93 0.28
N GLN A 82 -30.90 -5.15 0.85
CA GLN A 82 -32.23 -5.69 1.15
C GLN A 82 -32.96 -6.09 -0.13
N LYS A 83 -32.81 -5.33 -1.20
CA LYS A 83 -33.36 -5.70 -2.53
C LYS A 83 -32.71 -6.96 -3.08
N VAL A 84 -31.39 -7.10 -2.91
CA VAL A 84 -30.65 -8.30 -3.33
C VAL A 84 -31.14 -9.54 -2.56
N TYR A 85 -31.31 -9.43 -1.23
CA TYR A 85 -31.78 -10.54 -0.40
C TYR A 85 -33.27 -10.86 -0.56
N ALA A 86 -34.10 -9.85 -0.84
CA ALA A 86 -35.53 -10.02 -1.09
C ALA A 86 -35.83 -10.58 -2.49
N SER A 87 -34.83 -10.57 -3.39
CA SER A 87 -34.92 -11.18 -4.71
C SER A 87 -34.94 -12.72 -4.62
N ASN A 88 -35.29 -13.38 -5.71
CA ASN A 88 -35.18 -14.84 -5.86
C ASN A 88 -33.72 -15.34 -5.98
N LEU A 89 -32.73 -14.64 -5.39
CA LEU A 89 -31.31 -15.02 -5.39
C LEU A 89 -31.11 -16.49 -5.01
N TYR A 90 -31.73 -16.96 -3.92
CA TYR A 90 -31.57 -18.35 -3.45
C TYR A 90 -32.16 -19.42 -4.39
N ASN A 91 -32.90 -19.01 -5.44
CA ASN A 91 -33.38 -19.90 -6.50
C ASN A 91 -32.47 -19.90 -7.73
N MET A 92 -31.40 -19.09 -7.74
CA MET A 92 -30.36 -19.11 -8.78
C MET A 92 -29.38 -20.28 -8.54
N PRO A 93 -28.51 -20.62 -9.51
CA PRO A 93 -27.50 -21.64 -9.31
C PRO A 93 -26.62 -21.37 -8.08
N ASP A 94 -26.32 -22.40 -7.29
CA ASP A 94 -25.61 -22.28 -6.00
C ASP A 94 -24.29 -21.49 -6.10
N ASN A 95 -23.57 -21.69 -7.22
CA ASN A 95 -22.33 -20.97 -7.48
C ASN A 95 -22.55 -19.47 -7.74
N VAL A 96 -23.69 -19.06 -8.31
CA VAL A 96 -24.06 -17.65 -8.48
C VAL A 96 -24.38 -17.04 -7.12
N VAL A 97 -25.20 -17.73 -6.32
CA VAL A 97 -25.56 -17.29 -4.96
C VAL A 97 -24.31 -17.06 -4.10
N ALA A 98 -23.46 -18.08 -3.99
CA ALA A 98 -22.26 -18.01 -3.17
C ALA A 98 -21.29 -16.91 -3.64
N ASN A 99 -21.08 -16.79 -4.96
CA ASN A 99 -20.19 -15.76 -5.52
C ASN A 99 -20.75 -14.35 -5.33
N THR A 100 -22.07 -14.13 -5.49
CA THR A 100 -22.71 -12.83 -5.24
C THR A 100 -22.54 -12.40 -3.79
N LEU A 101 -22.84 -13.27 -2.83
CA LEU A 101 -22.72 -12.94 -1.41
C LEU A 101 -21.27 -12.65 -1.02
N THR A 102 -20.35 -13.45 -1.52
CA THR A 102 -18.90 -13.28 -1.29
C THR A 102 -18.42 -11.95 -1.87
N PHE A 103 -18.74 -11.68 -3.14
CA PHE A 103 -18.34 -10.45 -3.84
C PHE A 103 -18.85 -9.20 -3.13
N LEU A 104 -20.15 -9.15 -2.79
CA LEU A 104 -20.73 -7.98 -2.13
C LEU A 104 -20.19 -7.76 -0.71
N THR A 105 -19.93 -8.85 0.03
CA THR A 105 -19.33 -8.76 1.37
C THR A 105 -17.90 -8.26 1.31
N GLU A 106 -17.11 -8.76 0.37
CA GLU A 106 -15.72 -8.34 0.21
C GLU A 106 -15.59 -6.92 -0.34
N ALA A 107 -16.52 -6.48 -1.20
CA ALA A 107 -16.60 -5.09 -1.65
C ALA A 107 -16.92 -4.13 -0.49
N ASP A 108 -17.86 -4.48 0.38
CA ASP A 108 -18.16 -3.68 1.59
C ASP A 108 -16.92 -3.57 2.50
N LEU A 109 -16.18 -4.67 2.67
CA LEU A 109 -14.93 -4.65 3.42
C LEU A 109 -13.88 -3.75 2.76
N LEU A 110 -13.72 -3.82 1.43
CA LEU A 110 -12.82 -2.95 0.68
C LEU A 110 -13.19 -1.47 0.89
N TYR A 111 -14.47 -1.11 0.78
CA TYR A 111 -14.92 0.27 0.98
C TYR A 111 -14.62 0.78 2.40
N LYS A 112 -14.78 -0.07 3.41
CA LYS A 112 -14.39 0.25 4.79
C LYS A 112 -12.88 0.45 4.92
N GLN A 113 -12.07 -0.40 4.28
CA GLN A 113 -10.61 -0.27 4.27
C GLN A 113 -10.15 1.02 3.58
N VAL A 114 -10.78 1.41 2.47
CA VAL A 114 -10.50 2.69 1.79
C VAL A 114 -10.82 3.87 2.71
N LYS A 115 -12.00 3.89 3.34
CA LYS A 115 -12.37 4.95 4.30
C LYS A 115 -11.42 5.02 5.49
N GLU A 116 -10.99 3.87 6.01
CA GLU A 116 -10.02 3.79 7.08
C GLU A 116 -8.64 4.30 6.64
N HIS A 117 -8.18 3.93 5.44
CA HIS A 117 -6.94 4.42 4.87
C HIS A 117 -6.97 5.95 4.76
N VAL A 118 -8.02 6.54 4.18
CA VAL A 118 -8.17 8.00 4.07
C VAL A 118 -8.08 8.67 5.43
N ARG A 119 -8.84 8.18 6.42
CA ARG A 119 -8.84 8.74 7.78
C ARG A 119 -7.45 8.66 8.43
N LYS A 120 -6.79 7.51 8.33
CA LYS A 120 -5.46 7.30 8.92
C LYS A 120 -4.39 8.10 8.20
N ALA A 121 -4.39 8.11 6.86
CA ALA A 121 -3.44 8.88 6.05
C ALA A 121 -3.45 10.36 6.41
N LYS A 122 -4.64 10.97 6.57
CA LYS A 122 -4.78 12.37 7.02
C LYS A 122 -4.22 12.60 8.43
N THR A 123 -4.40 11.64 9.33
CA THR A 123 -3.89 11.72 10.71
C THR A 123 -2.37 11.58 10.75
N GLU A 124 -1.84 10.67 9.93
CA GLU A 124 -0.42 10.33 9.84
C GLU A 124 0.38 11.35 9.02
N ALA A 125 -0.25 12.16 8.17
CA ALA A 125 0.40 13.16 7.31
C ALA A 125 1.36 14.08 8.09
N LYS A 126 0.96 14.52 9.29
CA LYS A 126 1.80 15.36 10.16
C LYS A 126 3.05 14.61 10.66
N ALA A 127 2.90 13.34 11.04
CA ALA A 127 4.01 12.52 11.52
C ALA A 127 4.99 12.18 10.38
N LEU A 128 4.47 11.89 9.18
CA LEU A 128 5.28 11.65 7.98
C LEU A 128 6.05 12.91 7.56
N ALA A 129 5.38 14.06 7.54
CA ALA A 129 6.03 15.35 7.24
C ALA A 129 7.12 15.69 8.28
N ALA A 130 6.84 15.48 9.57
CA ALA A 130 7.83 15.68 10.63
C ALA A 130 9.03 14.73 10.50
N GLY A 131 8.81 13.47 10.13
CA GLY A 131 9.88 12.50 9.85
C GLY A 131 10.75 12.93 8.66
N GLN A 132 10.14 13.38 7.56
CA GLN A 132 10.87 13.90 6.40
C GLN A 132 11.65 15.18 6.73
N GLN A 133 11.06 16.11 7.48
CA GLN A 133 11.77 17.31 7.94
C GLN A 133 12.96 16.96 8.84
N ARG A 134 12.84 15.93 9.71
CA ARG A 134 13.97 15.43 10.50
C ARG A 134 15.06 14.88 9.58
N LEU A 135 14.73 14.01 8.63
CA LEU A 135 15.70 13.51 7.64
C LEU A 135 16.42 14.64 6.89
N GLN A 136 15.69 15.66 6.44
CA GLN A 136 16.24 16.81 5.73
C GLN A 136 17.12 17.68 6.63
N LYS A 137 16.67 17.96 7.86
CA LYS A 137 17.43 18.71 8.87
C LYS A 137 18.74 17.99 9.25
N PHE A 138 18.68 16.68 9.39
CA PHE A 138 19.84 15.85 9.72
C PHE A 138 20.69 15.52 8.48
N GLY A 139 20.25 15.82 7.25
CA GLY A 139 21.09 15.73 6.04
C GLY A 139 21.79 14.38 5.87
N LEU A 140 21.07 13.28 6.09
CA LEU A 140 21.64 11.94 6.23
C LEU A 140 22.59 11.46 5.14
N PRO A 141 22.50 11.88 3.87
CA PRO A 141 23.48 11.44 2.90
C PRO A 141 24.89 12.01 3.14
N THR A 142 25.04 13.17 3.82
CA THR A 142 26.30 13.93 3.77
C THR A 142 26.76 14.59 5.08
N ARG A 143 25.92 14.72 6.11
CA ARG A 143 26.27 15.48 7.33
C ARG A 143 26.72 14.65 8.53
N TYR A 144 26.53 13.34 8.51
CA TYR A 144 26.92 12.50 9.64
C TYR A 144 27.62 11.22 9.18
N GLY A 145 28.56 10.79 10.01
CA GLY A 145 29.36 9.59 9.79
C GLY A 145 29.62 8.86 11.10
N VAL A 146 30.21 7.68 10.97
CA VAL A 146 30.70 6.90 12.11
C VAL A 146 32.21 6.73 11.95
N VAL A 147 32.95 7.04 13.02
CA VAL A 147 34.36 6.68 13.15
C VAL A 147 34.44 5.44 14.01
N VAL A 148 35.03 4.38 13.47
CA VAL A 148 35.27 3.14 14.21
C VAL A 148 36.72 3.15 14.68
N ASP A 149 36.94 3.21 15.99
CA ASP A 149 38.25 3.11 16.60
C ASP A 149 38.38 1.76 17.32
N ILE A 150 39.50 1.08 17.09
CA ILE A 150 39.85 -0.15 17.79
C ILE A 150 40.69 0.24 19.01
N ALA A 151 40.19 -0.06 20.20
CA ALA A 151 40.86 0.29 21.44
C ALA A 151 42.18 -0.50 21.58
N LYS A 152 43.21 0.13 22.16
CA LYS A 152 44.51 -0.49 22.46
C LYS A 152 44.75 -0.50 23.97
N GLY A 153 45.58 -1.43 24.44
CA GLY A 153 45.93 -1.53 25.86
C GLY A 153 44.78 -2.07 26.72
N ASP A 154 44.70 -1.65 27.98
CA ASP A 154 43.69 -2.17 28.92
C ASP A 154 42.24 -1.84 28.53
N ASP A 155 42.01 -0.76 27.78
CA ASP A 155 40.70 -0.41 27.20
C ASP A 155 40.14 -1.49 26.26
N ALA A 156 41.01 -2.27 25.62
CA ALA A 156 40.60 -3.34 24.71
C ALA A 156 39.92 -4.52 25.43
N LYS A 157 40.13 -4.65 26.75
CA LYS A 157 39.51 -5.70 27.58
C LYS A 157 38.05 -5.38 27.94
N VAL A 158 37.64 -4.11 27.86
CA VAL A 158 36.31 -3.63 28.28
C VAL A 158 35.45 -3.24 27.08
N ALA A 159 36.03 -2.56 26.09
CA ALA A 159 35.34 -2.14 24.87
C ALA A 159 36.32 -2.20 23.68
N PRO A 160 36.50 -3.38 23.05
CA PRO A 160 37.52 -3.59 22.01
C PRO A 160 37.30 -2.73 20.76
N VAL A 161 36.06 -2.29 20.53
CA VAL A 161 35.69 -1.40 19.42
C VAL A 161 34.82 -0.26 19.96
N LYS A 162 35.19 0.98 19.63
CA LYS A 162 34.41 2.18 19.92
C LYS A 162 33.89 2.73 18.59
N ALA A 163 32.57 2.85 18.45
CA ALA A 163 31.93 3.53 17.33
C ALA A 163 31.49 4.91 17.81
N LEU A 164 32.04 5.95 17.19
CA LEU A 164 31.73 7.34 17.50
C LEU A 164 30.89 7.93 16.38
N PHE A 165 29.71 8.42 16.75
CA PHE A 165 28.89 9.22 15.86
C PHE A 165 29.49 10.62 15.73
N VAL A 166 29.66 11.09 14.49
CA VAL A 166 30.34 12.36 14.20
C VAL A 166 29.57 13.16 13.16
N GLU A 167 29.62 14.47 13.29
CA GLU A 167 29.18 15.41 12.25
C GLU A 167 30.29 15.55 11.21
N LEU A 168 29.91 15.65 9.94
CA LEU A 168 30.78 15.84 8.78
C LEU A 168 30.75 17.29 8.33
N GLY A 169 31.93 17.86 8.13
CA GLY A 169 32.13 19.18 7.53
C GLY A 169 32.60 19.05 6.09
N ASP A 170 33.39 20.01 5.63
CA ASP A 170 33.83 20.07 4.23
C ASP A 170 34.60 18.81 3.79
N PRO A 171 34.41 18.36 2.53
CA PRO A 171 35.14 17.23 1.97
C PRO A 171 36.63 17.54 1.81
N ILE A 172 37.45 16.50 1.94
CA ILE A 172 38.90 16.56 1.73
C ILE A 172 39.22 15.91 0.39
N CYS A 173 39.81 16.65 -0.54
CA CYS A 173 40.12 16.17 -1.88
C CYS A 173 41.55 15.59 -1.96
N ALA A 174 42.00 15.18 -3.15
CA ALA A 174 43.31 14.54 -3.34
C ALA A 174 44.50 15.42 -2.90
N ASP A 175 44.31 16.74 -2.86
CA ASP A 175 45.30 17.72 -2.37
C ASP A 175 45.39 17.80 -0.83
N GLY A 176 44.55 17.05 -0.12
CA GLY A 176 44.54 16.95 1.34
C GLY A 176 43.97 18.18 2.07
N LYS A 177 43.32 19.10 1.34
CA LYS A 177 42.69 20.31 1.91
C LYS A 177 41.16 20.19 1.94
N PRO A 178 40.47 20.91 2.85
CA PRO A 178 39.02 21.03 2.81
C PRO A 178 38.56 21.89 1.64
N HIS A 179 37.55 21.45 0.90
CA HIS A 179 36.94 22.16 -0.23
C HIS A 179 35.43 22.32 0.01
N PRO A 180 34.96 23.48 0.49
CA PRO A 180 33.55 23.73 0.78
C PRO A 180 32.62 23.53 -0.44
N GLU A 181 33.13 23.86 -1.62
CA GLU A 181 32.48 23.69 -2.93
C GLU A 181 32.48 22.24 -3.46
N GLY A 182 33.14 21.31 -2.77
CA GLY A 182 33.29 19.91 -3.18
C GLY A 182 34.51 19.64 -4.07
N CYS A 183 34.81 18.35 -4.27
CA CYS A 183 35.99 17.90 -5.02
C CYS A 183 35.79 17.88 -6.55
N GLY A 184 34.86 18.68 -7.08
CA GLY A 184 34.50 18.67 -8.49
C GLY A 184 34.04 17.29 -8.96
N SER A 185 34.69 16.74 -9.99
CA SER A 185 34.40 15.40 -10.52
C SER A 185 35.14 14.26 -9.81
N GLU A 186 36.06 14.57 -8.90
CA GLU A 186 36.80 13.56 -8.16
C GLU A 186 36.08 13.17 -6.86
N PRO A 187 36.09 11.89 -6.47
CA PRO A 187 35.53 11.50 -5.18
C PRO A 187 36.39 12.06 -4.03
N PRO A 188 35.77 12.51 -2.93
CA PRO A 188 36.53 12.93 -1.75
C PRO A 188 37.36 11.78 -1.20
N THR A 189 38.53 12.11 -0.64
CA THR A 189 39.43 11.17 0.05
C THR A 189 39.15 11.10 1.55
N GLY A 190 38.42 12.08 2.08
CA GLY A 190 38.11 12.24 3.50
C GLY A 190 37.08 13.34 3.75
N PHE A 191 36.77 13.59 5.01
CA PHE A 191 35.96 14.73 5.44
C PHE A 191 36.54 15.37 6.70
N LEU A 192 36.22 16.64 6.91
CA LEU A 192 36.25 17.21 8.25
C LEU A 192 35.22 16.49 9.13
N TYR A 193 35.54 16.26 10.39
CA TYR A 193 34.60 15.65 11.33
C TYR A 193 34.71 16.26 12.73
N ARG A 194 33.61 16.26 13.49
CA ARG A 194 33.63 16.60 14.92
C ARG A 194 32.66 15.72 15.71
N PRO A 195 33.05 15.24 16.90
CA PRO A 195 32.18 14.40 17.74
C PRO A 195 31.16 15.23 18.57
N ALA A 196 31.33 16.55 18.64
CA ALA A 196 30.46 17.45 19.38
C ALA A 196 30.19 18.72 18.55
N GLU A 197 28.97 19.25 18.65
CA GLU A 197 28.44 20.38 17.84
C GLU A 197 29.25 21.69 18.00
N LEU A 198 30.01 21.83 19.07
CA LEU A 198 30.93 22.96 19.32
C LEU A 198 32.39 22.52 19.49
N GLY A 199 32.69 21.27 19.16
CA GLY A 199 34.04 20.71 19.21
C GLY A 199 34.90 21.15 18.02
N PRO A 200 36.23 21.06 18.14
CA PRO A 200 37.13 21.37 17.04
C PRO A 200 36.95 20.38 15.88
N TRP A 201 37.08 20.87 14.65
CA TRP A 201 37.07 20.04 13.45
C TRP A 201 38.38 19.23 13.35
N GLY A 202 38.25 17.91 13.33
CA GLY A 202 39.30 16.97 12.96
C GLY A 202 39.23 16.61 11.48
N ARG A 203 40.25 15.89 10.99
CA ARG A 203 40.30 15.33 9.63
C ARG A 203 40.31 13.80 9.72
N LYS A 204 39.49 13.12 8.94
CA LYS A 204 39.53 11.65 8.84
C LYS A 204 39.37 11.22 7.39
N GLN A 205 40.16 10.23 6.98
CA GLN A 205 40.05 9.65 5.65
C GLN A 205 38.84 8.72 5.59
N LEU A 206 38.23 8.65 4.41
CA LEU A 206 37.16 7.71 4.15
C LEU A 206 37.66 6.27 4.23
N ALA A 207 36.79 5.38 4.69
CA ALA A 207 36.94 3.96 4.47
C ALA A 207 36.72 3.69 2.97
N THR A 208 37.73 3.21 2.26
CA THR A 208 37.53 2.66 0.92
C THR A 208 36.91 1.28 1.07
N PRO A 209 35.72 1.01 0.50
CA PRO A 209 35.09 -0.31 0.58
C PRO A 209 35.77 -1.28 -0.38
N ALA A 210 37.05 -1.56 -0.17
CA ALA A 210 37.78 -2.61 -0.87
C ALA A 210 37.70 -3.89 -0.02
N GLY A 211 36.51 -4.48 0.05
CA GLY A 211 36.31 -5.86 0.50
C GLY A 211 36.76 -6.18 1.94
N LYS A 212 35.82 -6.04 2.87
CA LYS A 212 35.66 -6.85 4.10
C LYS A 212 36.36 -6.46 5.41
N ALA A 213 37.13 -5.37 5.49
CA ALA A 213 37.50 -4.81 6.79
C ALA A 213 37.53 -3.28 6.74
N ILE A 214 36.78 -2.62 7.62
CA ILE A 214 36.90 -1.17 7.80
C ILE A 214 38.09 -0.93 8.73
N PRO A 215 39.18 -0.29 8.26
CA PRO A 215 40.34 -0.05 9.11
C PRO A 215 39.96 0.86 10.28
N ALA A 216 40.56 0.62 11.45
CA ALA A 216 40.41 1.50 12.60
C ALA A 216 40.80 2.94 12.24
N GLY A 217 40.05 3.92 12.77
CA GLY A 217 40.28 5.33 12.51
C GLY A 217 39.90 5.76 11.09
N ARG A 218 39.00 5.04 10.42
CA ARG A 218 38.39 5.48 9.16
C ARG A 218 36.97 5.99 9.39
N LEU A 219 36.58 6.93 8.54
CA LEU A 219 35.23 7.48 8.53
C LEU A 219 34.35 6.69 7.56
N ILE A 220 33.18 6.30 8.04
CA ILE A 220 32.12 5.71 7.25
C ILE A 220 30.99 6.74 7.18
N PRO A 221 30.77 7.42 6.03
CA PRO A 221 29.64 8.30 5.88
C PRO A 221 28.37 7.45 5.81
N LEU A 222 27.35 7.88 6.54
CA LEU A 222 26.11 7.14 6.66
C LEU A 222 25.27 7.15 5.37
N GLY A 223 25.61 8.01 4.41
CA GLY A 223 24.96 8.14 3.12
C GLY A 223 25.43 7.20 2.01
N PHE A 224 26.50 6.42 2.20
CA PHE A 224 26.95 5.49 1.16
C PHE A 224 26.10 4.21 1.08
N ASP A 225 25.41 3.84 2.16
CA ASP A 225 24.41 2.76 2.22
C ASP A 225 23.58 2.90 3.52
N PRO A 226 22.65 3.86 3.61
CA PRO A 226 21.82 4.02 4.81
C PRO A 226 20.93 2.79 4.95
N SER A 227 21.18 1.97 5.97
CA SER A 227 20.29 0.85 6.27
C SER A 227 18.88 1.37 6.68
N PRO A 228 17.80 0.61 6.41
CA PRO A 228 16.46 0.99 6.85
C PRO A 228 16.34 1.23 8.36
N ALA A 229 17.13 0.52 9.18
CA ALA A 229 17.19 0.72 10.61
C ALA A 229 17.79 2.09 11.00
N LEU A 230 18.79 2.54 10.23
CA LEU A 230 19.40 3.85 10.42
C LEU A 230 18.42 4.96 10.02
N GLU A 231 17.75 4.84 8.87
CA GLU A 231 16.71 5.80 8.49
C GLU A 231 15.60 5.90 9.54
N ALA A 232 15.15 4.76 10.08
CA ALA A 232 14.13 4.71 11.13
C ALA A 232 14.56 5.43 12.42
N LEU A 233 15.85 5.32 12.80
CA LEU A 233 16.40 6.03 13.95
C LEU A 233 16.26 7.55 13.81
N PHE A 234 16.50 8.09 12.62
CA PHE A 234 16.44 9.53 12.37
C PHE A 234 15.04 10.06 12.06
N LYS A 235 14.21 9.29 11.33
CA LYS A 235 12.78 9.58 11.14
C LYS A 235 12.07 9.61 12.51
N GLY A 236 12.47 8.70 13.39
CA GLY A 236 11.83 8.43 14.68
C GLY A 236 10.72 7.41 14.54
N GLY A 237 10.47 6.64 15.62
CA GLY A 237 9.60 5.45 15.58
C GLY A 237 8.17 5.73 15.10
N GLU A 238 7.58 6.88 15.46
CA GLU A 238 6.23 7.24 15.05
C GLU A 238 6.11 7.41 13.52
N ALA A 239 7.08 8.09 12.89
CA ALA A 239 7.10 8.30 11.45
C ALA A 239 7.37 7.00 10.68
N THR A 240 8.26 6.14 11.20
CA THR A 240 8.53 4.83 10.60
C THR A 240 7.31 3.90 10.66
N VAL A 241 6.61 3.86 11.80
CA VAL A 241 5.39 3.06 11.94
C VAL A 241 4.30 3.58 11.00
N ALA A 242 4.14 4.91 10.90
CA ALA A 242 3.21 5.51 9.95
C ALA A 242 3.56 5.16 8.49
N GLU A 243 4.83 5.17 8.13
CA GLU A 243 5.30 4.82 6.78
C GLU A 243 4.96 3.38 6.40
N VAL A 244 5.33 2.42 7.27
CA VAL A 244 5.03 1.00 7.04
C VAL A 244 3.53 0.75 7.02
N ALA A 245 2.78 1.34 7.96
CA ALA A 245 1.34 1.17 8.04
C ALA A 245 0.61 1.77 6.82
N TYR A 246 1.05 2.93 6.33
CA TYR A 246 0.51 3.55 5.12
C TYR A 246 0.72 2.63 3.91
N MET A 247 1.96 2.17 3.71
CA MET A 247 2.33 1.34 2.55
C MET A 247 1.66 -0.03 2.56
N ASN A 248 1.50 -0.65 3.73
CA ASN A 248 0.78 -1.93 3.84
C ASN A 248 -0.69 -1.76 3.50
N ARG A 249 -1.36 -0.74 4.04
CA ARG A 249 -2.79 -0.50 3.76
C ARG A 249 -3.04 -0.26 2.28
N ILE A 250 -2.21 0.53 1.60
CA ILE A 250 -2.45 0.83 0.19
C ILE A 250 -2.18 -0.39 -0.70
N LYS A 251 -1.18 -1.21 -0.39
CA LYS A 251 -0.92 -2.48 -1.09
C LYS A 251 -2.06 -3.48 -0.90
N ASP A 252 -2.60 -3.59 0.31
CA ASP A 252 -3.72 -4.49 0.60
C ASP A 252 -4.99 -4.07 -0.16
N ILE A 253 -5.26 -2.76 -0.23
CA ILE A 253 -6.37 -2.20 -1.01
C ILE A 253 -6.18 -2.51 -2.50
N ASP A 254 -4.99 -2.26 -3.03
CA ASP A 254 -4.63 -2.48 -4.43
C ASP A 254 -4.79 -3.95 -4.86
N ALA A 255 -4.26 -4.88 -4.06
CA ALA A 255 -4.43 -6.31 -4.31
C ALA A 255 -5.91 -6.75 -4.29
N LYS A 256 -6.71 -6.23 -3.34
CA LYS A 256 -8.14 -6.53 -3.26
C LYS A 256 -8.93 -5.97 -4.43
N VAL A 257 -8.58 -4.78 -4.92
CA VAL A 257 -9.20 -4.17 -6.10
C VAL A 257 -8.98 -5.05 -7.34
N GLU A 258 -7.75 -5.50 -7.58
CA GLU A 258 -7.43 -6.37 -8.72
C GLU A 258 -8.19 -7.71 -8.68
N ASP A 259 -8.25 -8.33 -7.50
CA ASP A 259 -8.94 -9.60 -7.29
C ASP A 259 -10.47 -9.46 -7.41
N LEU A 260 -11.05 -8.40 -6.85
CA LEU A 260 -12.50 -8.14 -6.96
C LEU A 260 -12.92 -7.81 -8.38
N LEU A 261 -12.13 -7.07 -9.17
CA LEU A 261 -12.47 -6.78 -10.57
C LEU A 261 -12.51 -8.04 -11.44
N THR A 262 -11.59 -8.97 -11.19
CA THR A 262 -11.60 -10.27 -11.87
C THR A 262 -12.88 -11.03 -11.53
N ARG A 263 -13.20 -11.13 -10.23
CA ARG A 263 -14.39 -11.85 -9.76
C ARG A 263 -15.71 -11.18 -10.16
N GLY A 264 -15.76 -9.85 -10.18
CA GLY A 264 -16.90 -9.05 -10.60
C GLY A 264 -17.27 -9.33 -12.05
N LYS A 265 -16.30 -9.23 -12.97
CA LYS A 265 -16.50 -9.57 -14.40
C LYS A 265 -16.97 -11.00 -14.64
N ASP A 266 -16.42 -11.96 -13.90
CA ASP A 266 -16.84 -13.36 -14.00
C ASP A 266 -18.25 -13.58 -13.46
N LEU A 267 -18.62 -12.87 -12.40
CA LEU A 267 -19.96 -12.92 -11.82
C LEU A 267 -21.00 -12.25 -12.71
N GLU A 268 -20.68 -11.09 -13.30
CA GLU A 268 -21.55 -10.40 -14.25
C GLU A 268 -21.92 -11.30 -15.44
N LYS A 269 -20.93 -11.98 -16.05
CA LYS A 269 -21.17 -12.93 -17.15
C LYS A 269 -22.11 -14.07 -16.74
N LYS A 270 -21.96 -14.59 -15.51
CA LYS A 270 -22.82 -15.66 -14.99
C LYS A 270 -24.24 -15.17 -14.76
N LEU A 271 -24.41 -13.98 -14.18
CA LEU A 271 -25.71 -13.36 -13.94
C LEU A 271 -26.42 -13.02 -15.25
N GLU A 272 -25.69 -12.49 -16.23
CA GLU A 272 -26.21 -12.24 -17.58
C GLU A 272 -26.69 -13.53 -18.25
N SER A 273 -25.95 -14.63 -18.11
CA SER A 273 -26.39 -15.94 -18.62
C SER A 273 -27.66 -16.45 -17.93
N VAL A 274 -27.85 -16.19 -16.63
CA VAL A 274 -29.07 -16.55 -15.90
C VAL A 274 -30.23 -15.68 -16.38
N ALA A 275 -30.03 -14.37 -16.52
CA ALA A 275 -31.03 -13.42 -17.00
C ALA A 275 -31.44 -13.66 -18.47
N ALA A 276 -30.51 -14.13 -19.30
CA ALA A 276 -30.77 -14.47 -20.70
C ALA A 276 -31.47 -15.83 -20.90
N THR A 277 -31.69 -16.60 -19.83
CA THR A 277 -32.41 -17.87 -19.92
C THR A 277 -33.88 -17.62 -20.27
N GLY A 278 -34.37 -18.23 -21.34
CA GLY A 278 -35.75 -18.03 -21.81
C GLY A 278 -36.79 -18.38 -20.74
N LYS A 279 -37.77 -17.49 -20.54
CA LYS A 279 -38.88 -17.70 -19.60
C LYS A 279 -39.70 -18.94 -19.96
N ARG A 280 -40.14 -19.70 -18.95
CA ARG A 280 -41.04 -20.84 -19.12
C ARG A 280 -42.48 -20.35 -19.29
N PHE A 281 -43.24 -20.99 -20.17
CA PHE A 281 -44.68 -20.73 -20.28
C PHE A 281 -45.40 -21.08 -18.98
N THR A 282 -46.17 -20.13 -18.44
CA THR A 282 -47.08 -20.33 -17.29
C THR A 282 -48.50 -20.49 -17.80
N PHE A 283 -49.14 -21.64 -17.56
CA PHE A 283 -50.57 -21.81 -17.80
C PHE A 283 -51.35 -21.21 -16.62
N PHE A 284 -52.27 -20.28 -16.91
CA PHE A 284 -53.29 -19.83 -15.96
C PHE A 284 -54.56 -20.62 -16.24
N LEU A 285 -54.96 -21.47 -15.29
CA LEU A 285 -56.28 -22.11 -15.21
C LEU A 285 -56.82 -21.89 -13.80
#